data_AF-A0AAJ3B436-F1
#
_entry.id   AF-A0AAJ3B436-F1
#
_cell.length_a   1.000
_cell.length_b   1.000
_cell.length_c   1.000
_cell.angle_alpha   90.00
_cell.angle_beta   90.00
_cell.angle_gamma   90.00
#
_symmetry.space_group_name_H-M   'P 1'
#
loop_
_entity.id
_entity.type
_entity.pdbx_description
1 polymer ?
#
loop_
_entity_poly.entity_id
_entity_poly.type
_entity_poly.pdbx_seq_one_letter_code
_entity_poly.pdbx_strand_id
1 'polypeptide(L)'
;MRDTQTALELYKSKLPPKPYHTNNYTFGKQVGSLKSALKSTYLQPNSLTHKYFIILDLDSDTSVLDWTDKGLPPPHLIVRNLDNGRSHMTYILKTSVKIDVSGRLKPLKYCSDVEHGLAVRIGADMNYNGLLTKNPFNTSAFKVFSFQDEPYDLDYLNEFVDKDLVRQQREAKKKKNVEDGFASGRNCTLFETLRLWAYSNWHRFHQVELHAEILDQAMLSNTFECPLGMNEVRTIADSVYRFITQHFSIERLNELKSERAKQSRAKSKGNVIYTGEKPWETEGIPSSTFYYRKANDVAPEHKNESRDKPWEKLNISRRTYYRRKSQGLIEAD
;
A
#
# COMPACT_ATOMS: atom_id res chain seq x y z
N MET A 1 -31.26 -31.96 -5.00
CA MET A 1 -29.92 -31.82 -4.38
C MET A 1 -28.95 -32.53 -5.29
N ARG A 2 -27.87 -31.85 -5.73
CA ARG A 2 -26.81 -32.50 -6.51
C ARG A 2 -25.93 -33.35 -5.59
N ASP A 3 -25.06 -34.15 -6.17
CA ASP A 3 -24.14 -34.98 -5.40
C ASP A 3 -23.16 -34.10 -4.60
N THR A 4 -23.37 -34.04 -3.29
CA THR A 4 -22.49 -33.30 -2.38
C THR A 4 -21.04 -33.79 -2.44
N GLN A 5 -20.81 -35.02 -2.88
CA GLN A 5 -19.49 -35.62 -2.92
C GLN A 5 -18.55 -34.90 -3.90
N THR A 6 -19.04 -34.52 -5.09
CA THR A 6 -18.22 -33.87 -6.11
C THR A 6 -17.72 -32.49 -5.66
N ALA A 7 -18.60 -31.64 -5.14
CA ALA A 7 -18.22 -30.33 -4.63
C ALA A 7 -17.26 -30.40 -3.42
N LEU A 8 -17.43 -31.39 -2.55
CA LEU A 8 -16.53 -31.63 -1.41
C LEU A 8 -15.15 -32.09 -1.86
N GLU A 9 -15.06 -32.96 -2.86
CA GLU A 9 -13.78 -33.39 -3.45
C GLU A 9 -13.07 -32.23 -4.13
N LEU A 10 -13.78 -31.41 -4.90
CA LEU A 10 -13.25 -30.18 -5.47
C LEU A 10 -12.73 -29.23 -4.38
N TYR A 11 -13.51 -29.00 -3.32
CA TYR A 11 -13.09 -28.18 -2.19
C TYR A 11 -11.82 -28.73 -1.55
N LYS A 12 -11.77 -30.05 -1.26
CA LYS A 12 -10.60 -30.71 -0.66
C LYS A 12 -9.35 -30.57 -1.53
N SER A 13 -9.49 -30.67 -2.85
CA SER A 13 -8.36 -30.61 -3.80
C SER A 13 -7.64 -29.26 -3.82
N LYS A 14 -8.32 -28.17 -3.42
CA LYS A 14 -7.81 -26.79 -3.45
C LYS A 14 -7.36 -26.28 -2.06
N LEU A 15 -7.52 -27.08 -1.00
CA LEU A 15 -7.05 -26.73 0.34
C LEU A 15 -5.52 -26.66 0.42
N PRO A 16 -4.96 -25.77 1.27
CA PRO A 16 -3.52 -25.73 1.48
C PRO A 16 -3.03 -27.03 2.13
N PRO A 17 -1.76 -27.43 1.90
CA PRO A 17 -1.21 -28.66 2.47
C PRO A 17 -1.02 -28.60 3.99
N LYS A 18 -0.79 -27.40 4.52
CA LYS A 18 -0.62 -27.11 5.96
C LYS A 18 -1.53 -25.94 6.41
N PRO A 19 -2.86 -26.14 6.46
CA PRO A 19 -3.79 -25.10 6.87
C PRO A 19 -3.62 -24.76 8.34
N TYR A 20 -4.00 -23.53 8.73
CA TYR A 20 -4.43 -23.29 10.10
C TYR A 20 -5.70 -24.11 10.40
N HIS A 21 -5.85 -24.61 11.62
CA HIS A 21 -7.07 -25.25 12.07
C HIS A 21 -7.26 -25.10 13.58
N THR A 22 -8.49 -25.22 14.04
CA THR A 22 -8.83 -25.20 15.48
C THR A 22 -10.17 -25.86 15.74
N ASN A 23 -10.37 -26.34 16.96
CA ASN A 23 -11.68 -26.78 17.46
C ASN A 23 -12.39 -25.70 18.29
N ASN A 24 -11.64 -24.71 18.78
CA ASN A 24 -12.17 -23.65 19.62
C ASN A 24 -11.27 -22.42 19.50
N TYR A 25 -11.86 -21.29 19.13
CA TYR A 25 -11.17 -20.02 18.96
C TYR A 25 -10.39 -19.57 20.22
N THR A 26 -10.84 -19.95 21.42
CA THR A 26 -10.21 -19.58 22.69
C THR A 26 -8.78 -20.11 22.85
N PHE A 27 -8.48 -21.31 22.33
CA PHE A 27 -7.14 -21.91 22.43
C PHE A 27 -6.20 -21.49 21.28
N GLY A 28 -6.66 -20.58 20.42
CA GLY A 28 -5.93 -20.16 19.23
C GLY A 28 -6.00 -21.18 18.09
N LYS A 29 -5.25 -20.88 17.03
CA LYS A 29 -5.15 -21.69 15.81
C LYS A 29 -3.79 -22.40 15.73
N GLN A 30 -3.79 -23.63 15.25
CA GLN A 30 -2.59 -24.44 15.05
C GLN A 30 -2.31 -24.60 13.55
N VAL A 31 -1.05 -24.83 13.16
CA VAL A 31 -0.68 -25.25 11.80
C VAL A 31 -0.46 -26.75 11.83
N GLY A 32 -1.15 -27.49 10.96
CA GLY A 32 -1.08 -28.95 10.94
C GLY A 32 -1.17 -29.53 9.55
N SER A 33 -1.06 -30.86 9.44
CA SER A 33 -1.29 -31.56 8.17
C SER A 33 -2.75 -31.42 7.72
N LEU A 34 -2.99 -31.49 6.42
CA LEU A 34 -4.35 -31.53 5.87
C LEU A 34 -5.21 -32.63 6.53
N LYS A 35 -4.64 -33.82 6.79
CA LYS A 35 -5.35 -34.93 7.45
C LYS A 35 -5.84 -34.57 8.87
N SER A 36 -5.06 -33.80 9.61
CA SER A 36 -5.44 -33.32 10.95
C SER A 36 -6.49 -32.21 10.87
N ALA A 37 -6.32 -31.28 9.95
CA ALA A 37 -7.22 -30.14 9.78
C ALA A 37 -8.62 -30.57 9.33
N LEU A 38 -8.73 -31.58 8.46
CA LEU A 38 -10.01 -32.14 8.02
C LEU A 38 -10.85 -32.73 9.18
N LYS A 39 -10.23 -33.04 10.32
CA LYS A 39 -10.91 -33.51 11.54
C LYS A 39 -11.27 -32.39 12.51
N SER A 40 -10.84 -31.16 12.24
CA SER A 40 -11.06 -30.01 13.14
C SER A 40 -12.43 -29.36 12.89
N THR A 41 -12.86 -28.50 13.80
CA THR A 41 -14.13 -27.76 13.66
C THR A 41 -14.00 -26.63 12.64
N TYR A 42 -12.88 -25.91 12.67
CA TYR A 42 -12.59 -24.83 11.74
C TYR A 42 -11.24 -25.06 11.08
N LEU A 43 -11.13 -24.67 9.81
CA LEU A 43 -9.88 -24.76 9.04
C LEU A 43 -9.68 -23.53 8.15
N GLN A 44 -8.44 -23.32 7.73
CA GLN A 44 -8.07 -22.29 6.78
C GLN A 44 -8.40 -22.76 5.36
N PRO A 45 -9.27 -22.03 4.63
CA PRO A 45 -9.67 -22.41 3.28
C PRO A 45 -8.59 -22.05 2.25
N ASN A 46 -8.10 -20.81 2.27
CA ASN A 46 -7.14 -20.30 1.30
C ASN A 46 -5.70 -20.37 1.82
N SER A 47 -4.73 -20.63 0.94
CA SER A 47 -3.32 -20.59 1.33
C SER A 47 -2.84 -19.15 1.56
N LEU A 48 -1.62 -18.99 2.09
CA LEU A 48 -1.00 -17.66 2.25
C LEU A 48 -0.66 -16.97 0.92
N THR A 49 -0.70 -17.70 -0.20
CA THR A 49 -0.25 -17.21 -1.51
C THR A 49 -1.35 -17.21 -2.57
N HIS A 50 -2.35 -18.09 -2.45
CA HIS A 50 -3.39 -18.29 -3.45
C HIS A 50 -4.77 -18.38 -2.79
N LYS A 51 -5.71 -17.59 -3.31
CA LYS A 51 -7.13 -17.59 -2.97
C LYS A 51 -7.94 -18.32 -4.05
N TYR A 52 -8.56 -19.43 -3.67
CA TYR A 52 -9.51 -20.19 -4.48
C TYR A 52 -10.95 -20.02 -4.00
N PHE A 53 -11.15 -19.72 -2.72
CA PHE A 53 -12.46 -19.70 -2.09
C PHE A 53 -12.87 -18.27 -1.75
N ILE A 54 -14.04 -17.86 -2.24
CA ILE A 54 -14.77 -16.69 -1.73
C ILE A 54 -15.80 -17.25 -0.74
N ILE A 55 -15.71 -16.82 0.52
CA ILE A 55 -16.54 -17.36 1.61
C ILE A 55 -17.27 -16.20 2.27
N LEU A 56 -18.59 -16.32 2.35
CA LEU A 56 -19.49 -15.31 2.91
C LEU A 56 -20.14 -15.89 4.17
N ASP A 57 -20.01 -15.20 5.30
CA ASP A 57 -20.63 -15.59 6.57
C ASP A 57 -22.05 -15.02 6.64
N LEU A 58 -23.03 -15.92 6.79
CA LEU A 58 -24.45 -15.61 6.76
C LEU A 58 -25.05 -15.89 8.14
N ASP A 59 -25.59 -14.84 8.76
CA ASP A 59 -26.19 -14.91 10.09
C ASP A 59 -27.67 -15.32 10.09
N SER A 60 -28.30 -15.46 8.93
CA SER A 60 -29.73 -15.77 8.79
C SER A 60 -30.06 -17.25 9.08
N ASP A 61 -31.21 -17.49 9.74
CA ASP A 61 -31.78 -18.83 9.95
C ASP A 61 -32.17 -19.52 8.63
N THR A 62 -32.46 -18.74 7.59
CA THR A 62 -32.77 -19.20 6.22
C THR A 62 -31.57 -19.19 5.29
N SER A 63 -30.35 -18.96 5.80
CA SER A 63 -29.13 -18.74 5.02
C SER A 63 -28.80 -19.78 3.93
N VAL A 64 -29.39 -20.98 3.99
CA VAL A 64 -29.27 -22.02 2.95
C VAL A 64 -29.89 -21.60 1.62
N LEU A 65 -30.93 -20.76 1.63
CA LEU A 65 -31.66 -20.32 0.44
C LEU A 65 -31.52 -18.82 0.14
N ASP A 66 -30.87 -18.04 0.99
CA ASP A 66 -30.71 -16.59 0.78
C ASP A 66 -30.10 -16.25 -0.59
N TRP A 67 -29.19 -17.09 -1.11
CA TRP A 67 -28.61 -16.90 -2.44
C TRP A 67 -29.65 -16.93 -3.57
N THR A 68 -30.66 -17.80 -3.49
CA THR A 68 -31.69 -17.88 -4.53
C THR A 68 -32.60 -16.66 -4.46
N ASP A 69 -32.98 -16.22 -3.26
CA ASP A 69 -33.85 -15.06 -3.07
C ASP A 69 -33.17 -13.74 -3.49
N LYS A 70 -31.83 -13.69 -3.36
CA LYS A 70 -31.01 -12.54 -3.78
C LYS A 70 -30.54 -12.63 -5.25
N GLY A 71 -30.95 -13.66 -5.97
CA GLY A 71 -30.60 -13.87 -7.38
C GLY A 71 -29.09 -14.02 -7.61
N LEU A 72 -28.40 -14.67 -6.68
CA LEU A 72 -26.99 -15.05 -6.80
C LEU A 72 -26.85 -16.40 -7.51
N PRO A 73 -25.69 -16.72 -8.10
CA PRO A 73 -25.50 -18.01 -8.72
C PRO A 73 -25.46 -19.12 -7.65
N PRO A 74 -25.82 -20.37 -8.00
CA PRO A 74 -25.78 -21.48 -7.06
C PRO A 74 -24.39 -21.63 -6.43
N PRO A 75 -24.27 -21.65 -5.09
CA PRO A 75 -23.00 -21.82 -4.40
C PRO A 75 -22.52 -23.26 -4.44
N HIS A 76 -21.20 -23.45 -4.33
CA HIS A 76 -20.61 -24.80 -4.27
C HIS A 76 -20.97 -25.48 -2.96
N LEU A 77 -20.80 -24.77 -1.84
CA LEU A 77 -21.08 -25.31 -0.52
C LEU A 77 -21.77 -24.27 0.36
N ILE A 78 -22.74 -24.71 1.15
CA ILE A 78 -23.23 -24.00 2.33
C ILE A 78 -23.01 -24.90 3.53
N VAL A 79 -22.19 -24.43 4.47
CA VAL A 79 -21.85 -25.14 5.71
C VAL A 79 -22.58 -24.48 6.86
N ARG A 80 -23.70 -25.08 7.28
CA ARG A 80 -24.60 -24.54 8.30
C ARG A 80 -24.34 -25.16 9.66
N ASN A 81 -24.30 -24.33 10.70
CA ASN A 81 -24.20 -24.79 12.08
C ASN A 81 -25.53 -25.42 12.53
N LEU A 82 -25.44 -26.54 13.25
CA LEU A 82 -26.60 -27.31 13.70
C LEU A 82 -27.33 -26.63 14.87
N ASP A 83 -26.64 -25.78 15.64
CA ASP A 83 -27.14 -25.13 16.85
C ASP A 83 -27.95 -23.84 16.58
N ASN A 84 -27.49 -22.99 15.67
CA ASN A 84 -27.96 -21.61 15.52
C ASN A 84 -28.26 -21.22 14.06
N GLY A 85 -28.11 -22.14 13.12
CA GLY A 85 -28.47 -21.94 11.73
C GLY A 85 -27.55 -21.01 10.91
N ARG A 86 -26.57 -20.35 11.52
CA ARG A 86 -25.58 -19.54 10.81
C ARG A 86 -24.74 -20.39 9.88
N SER A 87 -24.39 -19.85 8.73
CA SER A 87 -23.74 -20.64 7.69
C SER A 87 -22.62 -19.92 6.99
N HIS A 88 -21.65 -20.67 6.46
CA HIS A 88 -20.68 -20.15 5.51
C HIS A 88 -21.06 -20.62 4.12
N MET A 89 -21.32 -19.67 3.23
CA MET A 89 -21.54 -19.93 1.82
C MET A 89 -20.22 -19.78 1.05
N THR A 90 -19.91 -20.74 0.18
CA THR A 90 -18.63 -20.82 -0.53
C THR A 90 -18.84 -20.82 -2.04
N TYR A 91 -18.12 -19.94 -2.73
CA TYR A 91 -17.83 -20.05 -4.15
C TYR A 91 -16.37 -20.50 -4.37
N ILE A 92 -16.18 -21.47 -5.26
CA ILE A 92 -14.88 -22.02 -5.65
C ILE A 92 -14.48 -21.44 -7.02
N LEU A 93 -13.34 -20.78 -7.08
CA LEU A 93 -12.77 -20.22 -8.29
C LEU A 93 -12.04 -21.28 -9.11
N LYS A 94 -12.20 -21.20 -10.43
CA LYS A 94 -11.50 -22.04 -11.41
C LYS A 94 -10.00 -21.77 -11.35
N THR A 95 -9.62 -20.51 -11.53
CA THR A 95 -8.24 -20.01 -11.39
C THR A 95 -8.07 -19.29 -10.06
N SER A 96 -6.98 -19.55 -9.33
CA SER A 96 -6.70 -18.82 -8.10
C SER A 96 -6.27 -17.38 -8.34
N VAL A 97 -6.55 -16.53 -7.36
CA VAL A 97 -6.00 -15.18 -7.27
C VAL A 97 -4.78 -15.21 -6.36
N LYS A 98 -3.65 -14.68 -6.84
CA LYS A 98 -2.41 -14.60 -6.07
C LYS A 98 -2.49 -13.44 -5.07
N ILE A 99 -2.31 -13.73 -3.78
CA ILE A 99 -2.56 -12.80 -2.66
C ILE A 99 -1.32 -12.45 -1.83
N ASP A 100 -0.15 -13.02 -2.15
CA ASP A 100 1.10 -12.66 -1.48
C ASP A 100 1.65 -11.32 -2.01
N VAL A 101 2.75 -10.85 -1.41
CA VAL A 101 3.41 -9.60 -1.78
C VAL A 101 3.93 -9.57 -3.22
N SER A 102 4.13 -10.74 -3.85
CA SER A 102 4.53 -10.85 -5.25
C SER A 102 3.34 -10.89 -6.22
N GLY A 103 2.11 -10.86 -5.71
CA GLY A 103 0.87 -10.82 -6.48
C GLY A 103 0.67 -9.50 -7.21
N ARG A 104 -0.02 -9.55 -8.35
CA ARG A 104 -0.42 -8.35 -9.09
C ARG A 104 -1.58 -7.67 -8.36
N LEU A 105 -1.44 -6.37 -8.08
CA LEU A 105 -2.45 -5.60 -7.37
C LEU A 105 -3.81 -5.56 -8.09
N LYS A 106 -3.81 -5.51 -9.43
CA LYS A 106 -5.05 -5.44 -10.23
C LYS A 106 -5.98 -6.66 -10.01
N PRO A 107 -5.54 -7.91 -10.22
CA PRO A 107 -6.34 -9.10 -9.89
C PRO A 107 -6.76 -9.19 -8.42
N LEU A 108 -5.85 -8.84 -7.50
CA LEU A 108 -6.15 -8.87 -6.05
C LEU A 108 -7.30 -7.92 -5.72
N LYS A 109 -7.22 -6.67 -6.19
CA LYS A 109 -8.24 -5.66 -5.99
C LYS A 109 -9.56 -6.07 -6.64
N TYR A 110 -9.52 -6.58 -7.86
CA TYR A 110 -10.70 -7.06 -8.56
C TYR A 110 -11.41 -8.19 -7.81
N CYS A 111 -10.66 -9.18 -7.31
CA CYS A 111 -11.22 -10.25 -6.47
C CYS A 111 -11.85 -9.71 -5.19
N SER A 112 -11.20 -8.77 -4.52
CA SER A 112 -11.74 -8.11 -3.33
C SER A 112 -13.02 -7.32 -3.63
N ASP A 113 -13.10 -6.63 -4.77
CA ASP A 113 -14.29 -5.89 -5.18
C ASP A 113 -15.45 -6.83 -5.49
N VAL A 114 -15.20 -7.98 -6.14
CA VAL A 114 -16.21 -9.02 -6.40
C VAL A 114 -16.71 -9.64 -5.10
N GLU A 115 -15.82 -10.07 -4.22
CA GLU A 115 -16.18 -10.63 -2.91
C GLU A 115 -17.01 -9.64 -2.09
N HIS A 116 -16.60 -8.38 -2.04
CA HIS A 116 -17.35 -7.32 -1.37
C HIS A 116 -18.74 -7.11 -1.98
N GLY A 117 -18.83 -7.10 -3.31
CA GLY A 117 -20.09 -6.96 -4.02
C GLY A 117 -21.08 -8.09 -3.74
N LEU A 118 -20.59 -9.33 -3.74
CA LEU A 118 -21.39 -10.51 -3.39
C LEU A 118 -21.82 -10.48 -1.91
N ALA A 119 -20.91 -10.10 -1.00
CA ALA A 119 -21.21 -9.96 0.42
C ALA A 119 -22.31 -8.92 0.68
N VAL A 120 -22.22 -7.75 0.04
CA VAL A 120 -23.23 -6.69 0.12
C VAL A 120 -24.57 -7.18 -0.44
N ARG A 121 -24.56 -7.89 -1.57
CA ARG A 121 -25.78 -8.38 -2.21
C ARG A 121 -26.53 -9.41 -1.37
N ILE A 122 -25.81 -10.37 -0.77
CA ILE A 122 -26.44 -11.38 0.08
C ILE A 122 -26.73 -10.88 1.50
N GLY A 123 -26.08 -9.78 1.92
CA GLY A 123 -26.17 -9.29 3.30
C GLY A 123 -25.30 -10.08 4.27
N ALA A 124 -24.13 -10.55 3.83
CA ALA A 124 -23.16 -11.26 4.66
C ALA A 124 -22.50 -10.36 5.70
N ASP A 125 -21.91 -10.95 6.74
CA ASP A 125 -21.10 -10.22 7.71
C ASP A 125 -19.86 -9.62 7.03
N MET A 126 -19.82 -8.28 6.96
CA MET A 126 -18.73 -7.52 6.37
C MET A 126 -17.45 -7.52 7.22
N ASN A 127 -17.53 -7.95 8.48
CA ASN A 127 -16.36 -8.05 9.37
C ASN A 127 -15.68 -9.43 9.32
N TYR A 128 -16.27 -10.39 8.61
CA TYR A 128 -15.67 -11.69 8.43
C TYR A 128 -14.34 -11.60 7.66
N ASN A 129 -13.24 -12.07 8.27
CA ASN A 129 -11.89 -11.92 7.73
C ASN A 129 -11.43 -13.07 6.81
N GLY A 130 -12.24 -14.11 6.64
CA GLY A 130 -11.93 -15.24 5.74
C GLY A 130 -10.78 -16.15 6.18
N LEU A 131 -10.18 -15.95 7.36
CA LEU A 131 -9.01 -16.72 7.80
C LEU A 131 -9.37 -18.17 8.15
N LEU A 132 -10.49 -18.35 8.86
CA LEU A 132 -11.00 -19.65 9.28
C LEU A 132 -12.44 -19.80 8.81
N THR A 133 -12.79 -20.97 8.32
CA THR A 133 -14.14 -21.33 7.89
C THR A 133 -14.64 -22.56 8.62
N LYS A 134 -15.97 -22.69 8.72
CA LYS A 134 -16.66 -23.91 9.17
C LYS A 134 -16.19 -25.08 8.30
N ASN A 135 -15.69 -26.15 8.91
CA ASN A 135 -15.13 -27.28 8.18
C ASN A 135 -16.24 -28.17 7.58
N PRO A 136 -16.41 -28.26 6.25
CA PRO A 136 -17.46 -29.08 5.64
C PRO A 136 -17.28 -30.59 5.87
N PHE A 137 -16.09 -31.04 6.29
CA PHE A 137 -15.83 -32.46 6.59
C PHE A 137 -16.19 -32.86 8.03
N ASN A 138 -16.57 -31.89 8.87
CA ASN A 138 -16.98 -32.12 10.24
C ASN A 138 -18.51 -32.23 10.32
N THR A 139 -19.02 -33.42 10.01
CA THR A 139 -20.46 -33.72 9.94
C THR A 139 -21.14 -33.78 11.30
N SER A 140 -20.40 -33.87 12.41
CA SER A 140 -20.98 -33.82 13.75
C SER A 140 -21.30 -32.39 14.20
N ALA A 141 -20.60 -31.38 13.67
CA ALA A 141 -20.82 -29.98 13.98
C ALA A 141 -21.68 -29.26 12.92
N PHE A 142 -21.59 -29.66 11.65
CA PHE A 142 -22.20 -28.91 10.56
C PHE A 142 -23.05 -29.76 9.62
N LYS A 143 -24.11 -29.15 9.09
CA LYS A 143 -24.87 -29.65 7.94
C LYS A 143 -24.38 -28.98 6.67
N VAL A 144 -24.06 -29.79 5.66
CA VAL A 144 -23.52 -29.32 4.38
C VAL A 144 -24.55 -29.46 3.27
N PHE A 145 -24.67 -28.43 2.45
CA PHE A 145 -25.48 -28.41 1.23
C PHE A 145 -24.61 -28.08 0.03
N SER A 146 -24.86 -28.73 -1.12
CA SER A 146 -24.19 -28.44 -2.39
C SER A 146 -25.21 -28.08 -3.47
N PHE A 147 -24.90 -27.05 -4.26
CA PHE A 147 -25.74 -26.58 -5.38
C PHE A 147 -24.97 -26.41 -6.70
N GLN A 148 -23.64 -26.42 -6.67
CA GLN A 148 -22.78 -26.33 -7.85
C GLN A 148 -21.54 -27.23 -7.72
N ASP A 149 -21.19 -27.91 -8.80
CA ASP A 149 -20.07 -28.86 -8.85
C ASP A 149 -18.90 -28.31 -9.66
N GLU A 150 -19.16 -27.43 -10.64
CA GLU A 150 -18.14 -26.82 -11.49
C GLU A 150 -17.64 -25.49 -10.94
N PRO A 151 -16.32 -25.24 -10.89
CA PRO A 151 -15.77 -23.98 -10.39
C PRO A 151 -16.11 -22.80 -11.30
N TYR A 152 -16.30 -21.62 -10.71
CA TYR A 152 -16.63 -20.40 -11.46
C TYR A 152 -15.37 -19.62 -11.87
N ASP A 153 -15.45 -18.98 -13.03
CA ASP A 153 -14.55 -17.89 -13.35
C ASP A 153 -14.91 -16.65 -12.52
N LEU A 154 -13.89 -15.89 -12.10
CA LEU A 154 -14.11 -14.70 -11.28
C LEU A 154 -14.95 -13.65 -12.02
N ASP A 155 -14.80 -13.55 -13.33
CA ASP A 155 -15.57 -12.65 -14.18
C ASP A 155 -17.05 -13.00 -14.22
N TYR A 156 -17.39 -14.29 -14.21
CA TYR A 156 -18.78 -14.73 -14.12
C TYR A 156 -19.41 -14.30 -12.80
N LEU A 157 -18.71 -14.47 -11.67
CA LEU A 157 -19.20 -14.03 -10.37
C LEU A 157 -19.42 -12.50 -10.30
N ASN A 158 -18.60 -11.74 -11.03
CA ASN A 158 -18.73 -10.28 -11.09
C ASN A 158 -20.04 -9.82 -11.78
N GLU A 159 -20.65 -10.63 -12.65
CA GLU A 159 -21.93 -10.30 -13.29
C GLU A 159 -23.08 -10.16 -12.28
N PHE A 160 -22.94 -10.79 -11.11
CA PHE A 160 -23.94 -10.76 -10.04
C PHE A 160 -23.70 -9.64 -9.02
N VAL A 161 -22.61 -8.87 -9.16
CA VAL A 161 -22.34 -7.75 -8.26
C VAL A 161 -23.27 -6.58 -8.61
N ASP A 162 -24.08 -6.19 -7.63
CA ASP A 162 -24.90 -4.99 -7.73
C ASP A 162 -24.07 -3.75 -7.37
N LYS A 163 -23.60 -3.03 -8.40
CA LYS A 163 -22.74 -1.85 -8.24
C LYS A 163 -23.48 -0.69 -7.58
N ASP A 164 -24.79 -0.56 -7.79
CA ASP A 164 -25.58 0.51 -7.20
C ASP A 164 -25.79 0.25 -5.71
N LEU A 165 -26.06 -1.00 -5.34
CA LEU A 165 -26.15 -1.40 -3.93
C LEU A 165 -24.82 -1.19 -3.19
N VAL A 166 -23.69 -1.58 -3.81
CA VAL A 166 -22.35 -1.33 -3.24
C VAL A 166 -22.10 0.17 -3.06
N ARG A 167 -22.46 0.99 -4.04
CA ARG A 167 -22.31 2.45 -3.94
C ARG A 167 -23.17 3.02 -2.81
N GLN A 168 -24.44 2.62 -2.71
CA GLN A 168 -25.34 3.05 -1.63
C GLN A 168 -24.79 2.66 -0.25
N GLN A 169 -24.24 1.45 -0.11
CA GLN A 169 -23.63 0.98 1.13
C GLN A 169 -22.42 1.84 1.52
N ARG A 170 -21.55 2.18 0.56
CA ARG A 170 -20.40 3.07 0.79
C ARG A 170 -20.85 4.47 1.18
N GLU A 171 -21.87 5.02 0.51
CA GLU A 171 -22.44 6.32 0.84
C GLU A 171 -23.08 6.33 2.23
N ALA A 172 -23.80 5.27 2.61
CA ALA A 172 -24.40 5.12 3.94
C ALA A 172 -23.33 5.03 5.04
N LYS A 173 -22.23 4.32 4.81
CA LYS A 173 -21.07 4.30 5.73
C LYS A 173 -20.42 5.67 5.86
N LYS A 174 -20.18 6.34 4.74
CA LYS A 174 -19.61 7.70 4.71
C LYS A 174 -20.47 8.71 5.48
N LYS A 175 -21.79 8.63 5.35
CA LYS A 175 -22.73 9.49 6.10
C LYS A 175 -22.74 9.20 7.60
N LYS A 176 -22.39 7.99 8.01
CA LYS A 176 -22.32 7.58 9.42
C LYS A 176 -20.94 7.82 10.05
N ASN A 177 -19.98 8.44 9.35
CA ASN A 177 -18.56 8.53 9.74
C ASN A 177 -17.89 7.18 10.04
N VAL A 178 -18.50 6.08 9.61
CA VAL A 178 -17.92 4.75 9.71
C VAL A 178 -16.87 4.64 8.60
N GLU A 179 -15.62 4.96 8.93
CA GLU A 179 -14.46 4.72 8.08
C GLU A 179 -14.40 3.25 7.63
N ASP A 180 -13.88 3.02 6.41
CA ASP A 180 -13.96 1.76 5.69
C ASP A 180 -13.60 0.53 6.55
N GLY A 181 -14.65 -0.19 6.94
CA GLY A 181 -14.59 -1.56 7.41
C GLY A 181 -14.08 -2.50 6.32
N PHE A 182 -12.78 -2.71 6.30
CA PHE A 182 -12.19 -4.04 6.35
C PHE A 182 -11.56 -4.17 7.74
N ALA A 183 -11.55 -5.35 8.35
CA ALA A 183 -10.74 -5.57 9.56
C ALA A 183 -9.24 -5.25 9.30
N SER A 184 -8.80 -5.30 8.03
CA SER A 184 -7.50 -4.79 7.57
C SER A 184 -7.39 -3.26 7.58
N GLY A 185 -8.47 -2.51 7.42
CA GLY A 185 -8.46 -1.05 7.29
C GLY A 185 -7.92 -0.34 8.54
N ARG A 186 -8.49 -0.60 9.72
CA ARG A 186 -8.03 0.03 10.98
C ARG A 186 -6.60 -0.34 11.34
N ASN A 187 -6.26 -1.62 11.22
CA ASN A 187 -4.91 -2.12 11.47
C ASN A 187 -3.90 -1.49 10.50
N CYS A 188 -4.21 -1.48 9.20
CA CYS A 188 -3.39 -0.81 8.19
C CYS A 188 -3.30 0.69 8.42
N THR A 189 -4.40 1.39 8.72
CA THR A 189 -4.40 2.83 8.98
C THR A 189 -3.55 3.16 10.20
N LEU A 190 -3.69 2.40 11.29
CA LEU A 190 -2.86 2.58 12.48
C LEU A 190 -1.38 2.29 12.18
N PHE A 191 -1.08 1.20 11.46
CA PHE A 191 0.27 0.87 11.03
C PHE A 191 0.89 1.94 10.13
N GLU A 192 0.15 2.44 9.15
CA GLU A 192 0.57 3.49 8.21
C GLU A 192 0.85 4.82 8.94
N THR A 193 -0.04 5.20 9.85
CA THR A 193 0.14 6.39 10.68
C THR A 193 1.37 6.25 11.58
N LEU A 194 1.47 5.11 12.27
CA LEU A 194 2.53 4.84 13.24
C LEU A 194 3.91 4.75 12.57
N ARG A 195 4.02 4.05 11.43
CA ARG A 195 5.30 3.91 10.73
C ARG A 195 5.83 5.25 10.23
N LEU A 196 4.98 6.13 9.72
CA LEU A 196 5.38 7.45 9.22
C LEU A 196 5.88 8.35 10.36
N TRP A 197 5.19 8.30 11.50
CA TRP A 197 5.65 8.96 12.72
C TRP A 197 7.01 8.40 13.16
N ALA A 198 7.16 7.08 13.23
CA ALA A 198 8.39 6.42 13.66
C ALA A 198 9.58 6.74 12.75
N TYR A 199 9.39 6.73 11.42
CA TYR A 199 10.44 7.09 10.44
C TYR A 199 10.98 8.50 10.65
N SER A 200 10.14 9.40 11.14
CA SER A 200 10.49 10.81 11.39
C SER A 200 11.12 11.03 12.77
N ASN A 201 10.86 10.16 13.74
CA ASN A 201 11.20 10.40 15.15
C ASN A 201 12.18 9.39 15.77
N TRP A 202 12.49 8.27 15.12
CA TRP A 202 13.31 7.19 15.70
C TRP A 202 14.67 7.64 16.27
N HIS A 203 15.30 8.64 15.66
CA HIS A 203 16.62 9.14 16.04
C HIS A 203 16.59 10.11 17.24
N ARG A 204 15.40 10.45 17.75
CA ARG A 204 15.23 11.36 18.89
C ARG A 204 15.25 10.63 20.24
N PHE A 205 15.12 9.31 20.22
CA PHE A 205 14.96 8.48 21.41
C PHE A 205 16.06 7.43 21.48
N HIS A 206 16.44 7.03 22.69
CA HIS A 206 17.28 5.85 22.88
C HIS A 206 16.49 4.58 22.52
N GLN A 207 17.16 3.50 22.10
CA GLN A 207 16.50 2.26 21.65
C GLN A 207 15.53 1.67 22.69
N VAL A 208 15.87 1.78 23.97
CA VAL A 208 15.06 1.30 25.11
C VAL A 208 13.76 2.12 25.27
N GLU A 209 13.82 3.42 24.99
CA GLU A 209 12.67 4.35 25.11
C GLU A 209 11.82 4.34 23.85
N LEU A 210 12.44 4.10 22.69
CA LEU A 210 11.79 4.12 21.39
C LEU A 210 10.61 3.16 21.29
N HIS A 211 10.72 1.96 21.88
CA HIS A 211 9.62 0.99 21.88
C HIS A 211 8.41 1.49 22.67
N ALA A 212 8.65 2.05 23.86
CA ALA A 212 7.59 2.62 24.70
C ALA A 212 6.91 3.80 24.00
N GLU A 213 7.70 4.71 23.41
CA GLU A 213 7.15 5.85 22.67
C GLU A 213 6.34 5.41 21.44
N ILE A 214 6.81 4.41 20.67
CA ILE A 214 6.03 3.86 19.56
C ILE A 214 4.70 3.27 20.06
N LEU A 215 4.70 2.59 21.21
CA LEU A 215 3.48 2.04 21.79
C LEU A 215 2.51 3.14 22.24
N ASP A 216 3.01 4.19 22.91
CA ASP A 216 2.20 5.32 23.35
C ASP A 216 1.60 6.07 22.16
N GLN A 217 2.38 6.30 21.11
CA GLN A 217 1.87 6.89 19.87
C GLN A 217 0.83 6.01 19.17
N ALA A 218 0.98 4.69 19.22
CA ALA A 218 -0.01 3.75 18.70
C ALA A 218 -1.32 3.82 19.50
N MET A 219 -1.23 3.97 20.82
CA MET A 219 -2.41 4.14 21.68
C MET A 219 -3.10 5.49 21.43
N LEU A 220 -2.34 6.58 21.31
CA LEU A 220 -2.86 7.92 21.00
C LEU A 220 -3.52 7.98 19.61
N SER A 221 -3.00 7.21 18.66
CA SER A 221 -3.53 7.15 17.28
C SER A 221 -4.69 6.16 17.13
N ASN A 222 -5.04 5.39 18.17
CA ASN A 222 -6.14 4.43 18.18
C ASN A 222 -7.50 5.10 18.48
N THR A 223 -7.80 6.20 17.78
CA THR A 223 -8.98 7.06 18.00
C THR A 223 -10.19 6.68 17.12
N PHE A 224 -10.23 5.44 16.65
CA PHE A 224 -11.35 4.92 15.84
C PHE A 224 -12.64 4.84 16.67
N GLU A 225 -13.80 4.95 16.02
CA GLU A 225 -15.13 4.79 16.66
C GLU A 225 -15.25 3.50 17.47
N CYS A 226 -14.59 2.43 17.01
CA CYS A 226 -14.38 1.19 17.75
C CYS A 226 -12.86 0.92 17.82
N PRO A 227 -12.19 1.28 18.92
CA PRO A 227 -10.74 1.15 19.08
C PRO A 227 -10.27 -0.29 18.94
N LEU A 228 -9.06 -0.47 18.41
CA LEU A 228 -8.40 -1.78 18.38
C LEU A 228 -8.08 -2.24 19.81
N GLY A 229 -8.15 -3.55 20.04
CA GLY A 229 -7.79 -4.14 21.32
C GLY A 229 -6.29 -3.99 21.63
N MET A 230 -5.95 -3.91 22.91
CA MET A 230 -4.56 -3.67 23.37
C MET A 230 -3.53 -4.64 22.77
N ASN A 231 -3.88 -5.92 22.62
CA ASN A 231 -2.99 -6.92 22.03
C ASN A 231 -2.71 -6.65 20.53
N GLU A 232 -3.71 -6.15 19.81
CA GLU A 232 -3.57 -5.82 18.39
C GLU A 232 -2.70 -4.57 18.21
N VAL A 233 -2.97 -3.53 19.01
CA VAL A 233 -2.13 -2.30 19.05
C VAL A 233 -0.68 -2.64 19.36
N ARG A 234 -0.43 -3.47 20.39
CA ARG A 234 0.92 -3.92 20.75
C ARG A 234 1.60 -4.66 19.60
N THR A 235 0.87 -5.54 18.91
CA THR A 235 1.41 -6.28 17.76
C THR A 235 1.83 -5.34 16.63
N ILE A 236 1.05 -4.29 16.36
CA ILE A 236 1.38 -3.26 15.36
C ILE A 236 2.64 -2.48 15.80
N ALA A 237 2.69 -2.02 17.05
CA ALA A 237 3.84 -1.31 17.61
C ALA A 237 5.14 -2.15 17.54
N ASP A 238 5.07 -3.42 17.93
CA ASP A 238 6.20 -4.36 17.86
C ASP A 238 6.70 -4.58 16.43
N SER A 239 5.79 -4.62 15.46
CA SER A 239 6.12 -4.73 14.04
C SER A 239 6.91 -3.51 13.56
N VAL A 240 6.43 -2.30 13.86
CA VAL A 240 7.11 -1.05 13.50
C VAL A 240 8.47 -0.92 14.19
N TYR A 241 8.54 -1.17 15.50
CA TYR A 241 9.79 -1.12 16.26
C TYR A 241 10.86 -2.09 15.73
N ARG A 242 10.46 -3.32 15.42
CA ARG A 242 11.37 -4.33 14.84
C ARG A 242 11.90 -3.89 13.48
N PHE A 243 11.05 -3.29 12.65
CA PHE A 243 11.48 -2.77 11.35
C PHE A 243 12.47 -1.62 11.50
N ILE A 244 12.20 -0.67 12.41
CA ILE A 244 13.13 0.44 12.69
C ILE A 244 14.48 -0.08 13.14
N THR A 245 14.51 -0.93 14.16
CA THR A 245 15.76 -1.43 14.76
C THR A 245 16.59 -2.29 13.81
N GLN A 246 15.98 -2.92 12.80
CA GLN A 246 16.68 -3.73 11.80
C GLN A 246 17.19 -2.92 10.61
N HIS A 247 16.57 -1.78 10.28
CA HIS A 247 16.83 -1.09 9.01
C HIS A 247 17.30 0.36 9.14
N PHE A 248 17.16 0.98 10.30
CA PHE A 248 17.50 2.39 10.51
C PHE A 248 18.78 2.51 11.32
N SER A 249 19.70 3.34 10.84
CA SER A 249 20.93 3.70 11.53
C SER A 249 21.32 5.13 11.19
N ILE A 250 22.10 5.78 12.06
CA ILE A 250 22.52 7.17 11.85
C ILE A 250 23.45 7.25 10.64
N GLU A 251 24.29 6.25 10.45
CA GLU A 251 25.17 6.07 9.30
C GLU A 251 24.35 6.03 8.02
N ARG A 252 23.33 5.16 7.96
CA ARG A 252 22.47 5.02 6.78
C ARG A 252 21.70 6.30 6.48
N LEU A 253 21.24 7.02 7.50
CA LEU A 253 20.59 8.31 7.33
C LEU A 253 21.55 9.36 6.74
N ASN A 254 22.80 9.39 7.21
CA ASN A 254 23.82 10.32 6.71
C ASN A 254 24.22 10.01 5.26
N GLU A 255 24.33 8.72 4.90
CA GLU A 255 24.51 8.28 3.52
C GLU A 255 23.39 8.80 2.62
N LEU A 256 22.12 8.55 2.98
CA LEU A 256 20.96 9.00 2.20
C LEU A 256 20.90 10.52 2.07
N LYS A 257 21.25 11.27 3.13
CA LYS A 257 21.35 12.74 3.08
C LYS A 257 22.46 13.19 2.11
N SER A 258 23.62 12.53 2.15
CA SER A 258 24.75 12.82 1.26
C SER A 258 24.41 12.53 -0.21
N GLU A 259 23.80 11.38 -0.49
CA GLU A 259 23.32 11.00 -1.83
C GLU A 259 22.31 12.02 -2.38
N ARG A 260 21.31 12.41 -1.57
CA ARG A 260 20.33 13.44 -1.96
C ARG A 260 20.99 14.80 -2.23
N ALA A 261 21.96 15.20 -1.41
CA ALA A 261 22.72 16.43 -1.62
C ALA A 261 23.51 16.38 -2.95
N LYS A 262 24.15 15.26 -3.27
CA LYS A 262 24.85 15.05 -4.56
C LYS A 262 23.88 15.13 -5.74
N GLN A 263 22.73 14.46 -5.66
CA GLN A 263 21.70 14.52 -6.71
C GLN A 263 21.13 15.92 -6.90
N SER A 264 20.89 16.66 -5.81
CA SER A 264 20.43 18.05 -5.87
C SER A 264 21.47 18.96 -6.53
N ARG A 265 22.75 18.80 -6.20
CA ARG A 265 23.86 19.56 -6.83
C ARG A 265 23.97 19.28 -8.32
N ALA A 266 23.79 18.03 -8.74
CA ALA A 266 23.81 17.65 -10.16
C ALA A 266 22.65 18.28 -10.96
N LYS A 267 21.51 18.55 -10.33
CA LYS A 267 20.33 19.17 -10.97
C LYS A 267 20.38 20.70 -10.97
N SER A 268 21.13 21.34 -10.06
CA SER A 268 21.21 22.80 -9.99
C SER A 268 22.20 23.37 -11.01
N LYS A 269 21.73 24.12 -12.00
CA LYS A 269 22.59 24.87 -12.95
C LYS A 269 23.12 26.21 -12.39
N GLY A 270 22.65 26.65 -11.21
CA GLY A 270 22.74 28.05 -10.79
C GLY A 270 23.76 28.41 -9.71
N ASN A 271 24.26 27.47 -8.90
CA ASN A 271 25.18 27.79 -7.80
C ASN A 271 26.33 26.78 -7.75
N VAL A 272 27.30 26.97 -8.64
CA VAL A 272 28.63 26.35 -8.47
C VAL A 272 29.32 27.11 -7.35
N ILE A 273 29.34 26.55 -6.15
CA ILE A 273 30.17 27.05 -5.06
C ILE A 273 31.60 26.61 -5.39
N TYR A 274 32.45 27.57 -5.76
CA TYR A 274 33.88 27.31 -6.00
C TYR A 274 34.56 27.07 -4.65
N THR A 275 35.06 25.86 -4.43
CA THR A 275 35.82 25.49 -3.22
C THR A 275 37.31 25.84 -3.32
N GLY A 276 37.73 26.54 -4.38
CA GLY A 276 39.10 27.01 -4.63
C GLY A 276 39.13 28.40 -5.27
N GLU A 277 40.21 28.76 -5.95
CA GLU A 277 40.36 30.06 -6.62
C GLU A 277 39.27 30.27 -7.69
N LYS A 278 38.61 31.42 -7.65
CA LYS A 278 37.54 31.74 -8.59
C LYS A 278 38.15 32.10 -9.95
N PRO A 279 37.65 31.53 -11.06
CA PRO A 279 38.23 31.76 -12.39
C PRO A 279 38.36 33.23 -12.79
N TRP A 280 37.40 34.07 -12.40
CA TRP A 280 37.44 35.51 -12.70
C TRP A 280 38.50 36.28 -11.89
N GLU A 281 38.90 35.76 -10.72
CA GLU A 281 40.00 36.32 -9.94
C GLU A 281 41.36 35.97 -10.59
N THR A 282 41.52 34.75 -11.11
CA THR A 282 42.70 34.32 -11.88
C THR A 282 42.84 35.09 -13.20
N GLU A 283 41.72 35.34 -13.90
CA GLU A 283 41.69 36.13 -15.14
C GLU A 283 41.76 37.65 -14.91
N GLY A 284 41.67 38.12 -13.66
CA GLY A 284 41.67 39.54 -13.32
C GLY A 284 40.48 40.33 -13.87
N ILE A 285 39.33 39.68 -14.05
CA ILE A 285 38.10 40.28 -14.59
C ILE A 285 36.97 40.29 -13.55
N PRO A 286 35.98 41.19 -13.66
CA PRO A 286 34.79 41.12 -12.82
C PRO A 286 34.02 39.81 -13.03
N SER A 287 33.47 39.25 -11.94
CA SER A 287 32.67 38.01 -11.97
C SER A 287 31.52 38.06 -12.98
N SER A 288 30.85 39.21 -13.09
CA SER A 288 29.77 39.44 -14.08
C SER A 288 30.25 39.27 -15.52
N THR A 289 31.47 39.71 -15.85
CA THR A 289 32.08 39.56 -17.17
C THR A 289 32.37 38.11 -17.50
N PHE A 290 32.86 37.34 -16.52
CA PHE A 290 33.12 35.90 -16.70
C PHE A 290 31.83 35.12 -17.01
N TYR A 291 30.77 35.35 -16.23
CA TYR A 291 29.48 34.70 -16.46
C TYR A 291 28.83 35.15 -17.77
N TYR A 292 28.96 36.43 -18.16
CA TYR A 292 28.51 36.92 -19.46
C TYR A 292 29.23 36.23 -20.62
N ARG A 293 30.56 36.11 -20.57
CA ARG A 293 31.36 35.41 -21.59
C ARG A 293 30.94 33.95 -21.70
N LYS A 294 30.79 33.27 -20.56
CA LYS A 294 30.36 31.87 -20.50
C LYS A 294 28.94 31.66 -21.04
N ALA A 295 28.04 32.61 -20.84
CA ALA A 295 26.66 32.53 -21.33
C ALA A 295 26.53 32.81 -22.84
N ASN A 296 27.44 33.62 -23.41
CA ASN A 296 27.37 34.08 -24.80
C ASN A 296 28.48 33.51 -25.70
N ASP A 297 29.24 32.51 -25.21
CA ASP A 297 30.32 31.82 -25.92
C ASP A 297 31.38 32.77 -26.53
N VAL A 298 31.75 33.81 -25.77
CA VAL A 298 32.67 34.85 -26.24
C VAL A 298 34.10 34.50 -25.85
N ALA A 299 34.97 34.31 -26.85
CA ALA A 299 36.40 34.03 -26.67
C ALA A 299 37.14 35.20 -25.96
N PRO A 300 38.21 34.92 -25.20
CA PRO A 300 38.91 35.89 -24.36
C PRO A 300 39.72 36.98 -25.12
N GLU A 301 39.77 36.96 -26.45
CA GLU A 301 40.73 37.76 -27.24
C GLU A 301 40.47 39.28 -27.31
N HIS A 302 39.38 39.80 -26.74
CA HIS A 302 39.17 41.25 -26.75
C HIS A 302 40.05 41.94 -25.70
N LYS A 303 41.12 42.61 -26.14
CA LYS A 303 41.86 43.60 -25.35
C LYS A 303 40.87 44.55 -24.69
N ASN A 304 40.91 44.62 -23.36
CA ASN A 304 39.99 45.46 -22.61
C ASN A 304 40.41 46.93 -22.72
N GLU A 305 40.03 47.58 -23.83
CA GLU A 305 40.31 49.01 -24.11
C GLU A 305 39.80 49.95 -23.01
N SER A 306 38.89 49.48 -22.15
CA SER A 306 38.40 50.28 -21.03
C SER A 306 39.46 50.55 -19.95
N ARG A 307 40.54 49.76 -19.93
CA ARG A 307 41.63 49.87 -18.98
C ARG A 307 42.53 51.08 -19.27
N ASP A 308 42.80 51.34 -20.55
CA ASP A 308 43.65 52.45 -21.02
C ASP A 308 42.88 53.77 -21.14
N LYS A 309 41.56 53.71 -20.93
CA LYS A 309 40.62 54.85 -20.95
C LYS A 309 40.92 55.87 -22.06
N PRO A 310 40.92 55.44 -23.33
CA PRO A 310 41.29 56.30 -24.46
C PRO A 310 40.42 57.56 -24.58
N TRP A 311 39.19 57.51 -24.07
CA TRP A 311 38.29 58.67 -24.00
C TRP A 311 38.79 59.79 -23.09
N GLU A 312 39.58 59.49 -22.04
CA GLU A 312 40.21 60.53 -21.20
C GLU A 312 41.32 61.26 -22.00
N LYS A 313 42.10 60.53 -22.80
CA LYS A 313 43.12 61.14 -23.70
C LYS A 313 42.50 62.01 -24.79
N LEU A 314 41.35 61.61 -25.29
CA LEU A 314 40.58 62.37 -26.30
C LEU A 314 39.69 63.47 -25.69
N ASN A 315 39.73 63.65 -24.35
CA ASN A 315 38.93 64.59 -23.58
C ASN A 315 37.42 64.53 -23.90
N ILE A 316 36.88 63.31 -24.10
CA ILE A 316 35.47 63.05 -24.34
C ILE A 316 34.90 62.06 -23.32
N SER A 317 33.58 62.05 -23.14
CA SER A 317 32.96 61.06 -22.24
C SER A 317 33.05 59.65 -22.82
N ARG A 318 33.17 58.65 -21.95
CA ARG A 318 33.18 57.21 -22.31
C ARG A 318 32.03 56.84 -23.25
N ARG A 319 30.83 57.37 -22.99
CA ARG A 319 29.64 57.14 -23.84
C ARG A 319 29.82 57.71 -25.25
N THR A 320 30.42 58.90 -25.37
CA THR A 320 30.68 59.54 -26.65
C THR A 320 31.73 58.78 -27.46
N TYR A 321 32.76 58.26 -26.79
CA TYR A 321 33.80 57.45 -27.41
C TYR A 321 33.24 56.20 -28.09
N TYR A 322 32.50 55.35 -27.37
CA TYR A 322 31.92 54.13 -27.97
C TYR A 322 30.89 54.44 -29.07
N ARG A 323 30.13 55.53 -28.93
CA ARG A 323 29.21 55.99 -29.98
C ARG A 323 29.93 56.42 -31.26
N ARG A 324 31.02 57.19 -31.13
CA ARG A 324 31.83 57.62 -32.28
C ARG A 324 32.57 56.44 -32.91
N LYS A 325 33.05 55.49 -32.10
CA LYS A 325 33.67 54.24 -32.57
C LYS A 325 32.68 53.39 -33.37
N SER A 326 31.45 53.22 -32.88
CA SER A 326 30.40 52.49 -33.63
C SER A 326 29.99 53.17 -34.94
N GLN A 327 30.25 54.48 -35.07
CA GLN A 327 30.01 55.27 -36.27
C GLN A 327 31.24 55.35 -37.20
N GLY A 328 32.35 54.68 -36.86
CA GLY A 328 33.59 54.69 -37.64
C GLY A 328 34.38 56.00 -37.59
N LEU A 329 34.06 56.90 -36.65
CA LEU A 329 34.67 58.23 -36.53
C LEU A 329 35.95 58.25 -35.69
N ILE A 330 36.34 57.10 -35.14
CA ILE A 330 37.58 56.90 -34.37
C ILE A 330 38.13 55.56 -34.82
N GLU A 331 39.35 55.55 -35.38
CA GLU A 331 40.04 54.32 -35.75
C GLU A 331 40.42 53.53 -34.49
N ALA A 332 40.23 52.22 -34.56
CA ALA A 332 40.68 51.31 -33.51
C ALA A 332 42.15 51.00 -33.79
N ASP A 333 43.04 51.34 -32.85
CA ASP A 333 44.40 50.80 -32.82
C ASP A 333 44.41 49.31 -32.45
#